data_AF-A0A2S7JHS4-F1
#
_entry.id   AF-A0A2S7JHS4-F1
#
_cell.length_a   1.000
_cell.length_b   1.000
_cell.length_c   1.000
_cell.angle_alpha   90.00
_cell.angle_beta   90.00
_cell.angle_gamma   90.00
#
_symmetry.space_group_name_H-M   'P 1'
#
loop_
_entity.id
_entity.type
_entity.pdbx_description
1 polymer ?
#
loop_
_entity_poly.entity_id
_entity_poly.type
_entity_poly.pdbx_seq_one_letter_code
_entity_poly.pdbx_strand_id
1 'polypeptide(L)'
;MKAHLTTHAILDTIPLRVGVVLSDRKVFLENLVYDETGTDQQNRRELIDKRYHVIANLVTLYPVRKDLGRWRLVIKDSQDTQKLPPVFTVLPAESDIRTEANLTKALSDARQSGDSRITPEFIRDVLHPLYKNGQLRNQQDLSDLLNKGEVEGLVSALEEANEDRKVLLARISELEAKEAVQDQEMSKVNYENQVIDVTDGAILEDAKVVTIDRQRGPTQYTQIELSNGLKLLKKWDIPKTLAKAIALKGKYVRTTVWNKVGSKPTDRDYWKPTAWFEDIYEIKDIAAEESR
;
A
#
# COMPACT_ATOMS: atom_id res chain seq x y z
N MET A 1 4.52 2.24 24.26
CA MET A 1 4.33 0.94 24.96
C MET A 1 3.78 -0.06 23.96
N LYS A 2 4.38 -1.26 23.79
CA LYS A 2 3.77 -2.30 22.94
C LYS A 2 2.58 -2.94 23.66
N ALA A 3 1.50 -3.22 22.95
CA ALA A 3 0.30 -3.84 23.49
C ALA A 3 -0.32 -4.83 22.49
N HIS A 4 -1.22 -5.68 22.99
CA HIS A 4 -1.93 -6.67 22.19
C HIS A 4 -3.45 -6.42 22.22
N LEU A 5 -4.06 -6.31 21.05
CA LEU A 5 -5.50 -6.14 20.89
C LEU A 5 -6.22 -7.47 21.14
N THR A 6 -7.14 -7.47 22.09
CA THR A 6 -8.08 -8.59 22.28
C THR A 6 -9.01 -8.74 21.09
N THR A 7 -9.70 -9.87 20.99
CA THR A 7 -10.67 -10.14 19.92
C THR A 7 -11.77 -9.07 19.87
N HIS A 8 -12.22 -8.62 21.05
CA HIS A 8 -13.20 -7.55 21.15
C HIS A 8 -12.66 -6.22 20.61
N ALA A 9 -11.44 -5.85 20.99
CA ALA A 9 -10.82 -4.62 20.52
C ALA A 9 -10.66 -4.60 18.98
N ILE A 10 -10.08 -5.67 18.41
CA ILE A 10 -9.71 -5.74 17.00
C ILE A 10 -10.91 -5.96 16.06
N LEU A 11 -11.91 -6.75 16.48
CA LEU A 11 -13.04 -7.11 15.62
C LEU A 11 -14.24 -6.18 15.78
N ASP A 12 -14.41 -5.55 16.94
CA ASP A 12 -15.64 -4.81 17.25
C ASP A 12 -15.36 -3.31 17.38
N THR A 13 -14.46 -2.91 18.29
CA THR A 13 -14.31 -1.49 18.63
C THR A 13 -13.51 -0.69 17.60
N ILE A 14 -12.40 -1.24 17.11
CA ILE A 14 -11.55 -0.54 16.15
C ILE A 14 -12.28 -0.33 14.83
N PRO A 15 -12.94 -1.35 14.24
CA PRO A 15 -13.74 -1.15 13.03
C PRO A 15 -14.81 -0.07 13.21
N LEU A 16 -15.51 -0.06 14.35
CA LEU A 16 -16.56 0.92 14.63
C LEU A 16 -16.03 2.35 14.81
N ARG A 17 -14.87 2.55 15.43
CA ARG A 17 -14.35 3.91 15.76
C ARG A 17 -13.42 4.49 14.71
N VAL A 18 -12.58 3.64 14.13
CA VAL A 18 -11.50 4.00 13.22
C VAL A 18 -11.92 3.78 11.76
N GLY A 19 -12.85 2.87 11.49
CA GLY A 19 -13.24 2.52 10.13
C GLY A 19 -12.19 1.67 9.43
N VAL A 20 -11.46 0.84 10.18
CA VAL A 20 -10.42 -0.06 9.65
C VAL A 20 -10.54 -1.43 10.32
N VAL A 21 -10.38 -2.49 9.53
CA VAL A 21 -10.19 -3.86 10.03
C VAL A 21 -8.69 -4.15 10.01
N LEU A 22 -8.11 -4.42 11.17
CA LEU A 22 -6.67 -4.69 11.31
C LEU A 22 -6.37 -6.18 11.10
N SER A 23 -5.25 -6.47 10.43
CA SER A 23 -4.76 -7.83 10.23
C SER A 23 -3.83 -8.33 11.36
N ASP A 24 -3.21 -7.42 12.11
CA ASP A 24 -2.36 -7.74 13.25
C ASP A 24 -2.97 -7.23 14.57
N ARG A 25 -2.77 -8.01 15.63
CA ARG A 25 -3.19 -7.68 16.99
C ARG A 25 -2.16 -6.85 17.73
N LYS A 26 -0.93 -6.70 17.23
CA LYS A 26 0.12 -5.93 17.89
C LYS A 26 0.04 -4.45 17.52
N VAL A 27 -0.02 -3.62 18.54
CA VAL A 27 -0.06 -2.16 18.41
C VAL A 27 0.96 -1.50 19.31
N PHE A 28 1.27 -0.25 19.02
CA PHE A 28 2.07 0.61 19.86
C PHE A 28 1.19 1.74 20.41
N LEU A 29 1.25 1.94 21.72
CA LEU A 29 0.57 3.02 22.43
C LEU A 29 1.56 4.14 22.69
N GLU A 30 1.29 5.33 22.17
CA GLU A 30 2.11 6.53 22.34
C GLU A 30 1.39 7.56 23.20
N ASN A 31 2.15 8.44 23.87
CA ASN A 31 1.61 9.51 24.71
C ASN A 31 0.59 9.01 25.74
N LEU A 32 0.92 7.91 26.40
CA LEU A 32 0.03 7.22 27.33
C LEU A 32 -0.14 8.06 28.61
N VAL A 33 -1.39 8.38 28.92
CA VAL A 33 -1.82 9.10 30.11
C VAL A 33 -2.84 8.26 30.86
N TYR A 34 -2.67 8.07 32.15
CA TYR A 34 -3.64 7.38 32.98
C TYR A 34 -4.94 8.20 33.10
N ASP A 35 -6.10 7.57 32.89
CA ASP A 35 -7.41 8.21 33.01
C ASP A 35 -8.09 7.75 34.29
N GLU A 36 -7.82 8.47 35.39
CA GLU A 36 -8.36 8.19 36.73
C GLU A 36 -9.90 8.29 36.73
N THR A 37 -10.43 9.38 36.19
CA THR A 37 -11.89 9.62 36.13
C THR A 37 -12.61 8.52 35.35
N GLY A 38 -12.06 8.10 34.21
CA GLY A 38 -12.62 7.00 33.44
C GLY A 38 -12.51 5.66 34.16
N THR A 39 -11.40 5.40 34.86
CA THR A 39 -11.18 4.18 35.64
C THR A 39 -12.18 4.07 36.79
N ASP A 40 -12.46 5.14 37.52
CA ASP A 40 -13.41 5.14 38.63
C ASP A 40 -14.86 4.89 38.21
N GLN A 41 -15.18 5.17 36.94
CA GLN A 41 -16.51 4.91 36.38
C GLN A 41 -16.71 3.46 35.92
N GLN A 42 -15.69 2.61 36.01
CA GLN A 42 -15.77 1.21 35.62
C GLN A 42 -16.63 0.39 36.58
N ASN A 43 -17.19 -0.70 36.05
CA ASN A 43 -17.93 -1.65 36.86
C ASN A 43 -16.98 -2.35 37.85
N ARG A 44 -17.50 -2.69 39.03
CA ARG A 44 -16.72 -3.32 40.13
C ARG A 44 -15.95 -4.58 39.68
N ARG A 45 -16.51 -5.36 38.76
CA ARG A 45 -15.84 -6.55 38.21
C ARG A 45 -14.56 -6.19 37.43
N GLU A 46 -14.56 -5.11 36.67
CA GLU A 46 -13.40 -4.68 35.89
C GLU A 46 -12.28 -4.15 36.79
N LEU A 47 -12.66 -3.42 37.85
CA LEU A 47 -11.73 -2.97 38.90
C LEU A 47 -11.10 -4.15 39.65
N ILE A 48 -11.90 -5.17 40.00
CA ILE A 48 -11.39 -6.42 40.61
C ILE A 48 -10.40 -7.12 39.66
N ASP A 49 -10.69 -7.12 38.36
CA ASP A 49 -9.81 -7.68 37.33
C ASP A 49 -8.55 -6.84 37.09
N LYS A 50 -8.37 -5.72 37.81
CA LYS A 50 -7.28 -4.75 37.67
C LYS A 50 -7.19 -4.16 36.26
N ARG A 51 -8.35 -3.94 35.63
CA ARG A 51 -8.44 -3.17 34.39
C ARG A 51 -8.50 -1.69 34.73
N TYR A 52 -7.97 -0.87 33.83
CA TYR A 52 -7.97 0.57 33.99
C TYR A 52 -7.98 1.27 32.63
N HIS A 53 -8.32 2.56 32.65
CA HIS A 53 -8.35 3.39 31.46
C HIS A 53 -7.05 4.15 31.27
N VAL A 54 -6.61 4.24 30.02
CA VAL A 54 -5.55 5.13 29.58
C VAL A 54 -5.95 5.88 28.33
N ILE A 55 -5.51 7.12 28.18
CA ILE A 55 -5.62 7.86 26.93
C ILE A 55 -4.28 7.75 26.21
N ALA A 56 -4.28 7.24 24.99
CA ALA A 56 -3.06 7.08 24.19
C ALA A 56 -3.36 7.19 22.70
N ASN A 57 -2.33 7.53 21.92
CA ASN A 57 -2.37 7.38 20.46
C ASN A 57 -2.17 5.91 20.11
N LEU A 58 -3.08 5.36 19.31
CA LEU A 58 -3.04 3.98 18.87
C LEU A 58 -2.30 3.90 17.52
N VAL A 59 -1.17 3.22 17.47
CA VAL A 59 -0.33 3.15 16.28
C VAL A 59 -0.13 1.70 15.84
N THR A 60 -0.34 1.40 14.55
CA THR A 60 -0.09 0.06 13.99
C THR A 60 1.41 -0.21 13.86
N LEU A 61 1.80 -1.49 13.95
CA LEU A 61 3.19 -1.90 13.75
C LEU A 61 3.44 -2.50 12.35
N TYR A 62 2.44 -3.16 11.77
CA TYR A 62 2.48 -3.81 10.46
C TYR A 62 1.20 -3.54 9.66
N PRO A 63 1.24 -3.56 8.32
CA PRO A 63 2.44 -3.62 7.46
C PRO A 63 3.19 -2.27 7.39
N VAL A 64 2.52 -1.18 7.73
CA VAL A 64 3.10 0.17 7.81
C VAL A 64 2.68 0.79 9.14
N ARG A 65 3.58 1.55 9.76
CA ARG A 65 3.27 2.32 10.96
C ARG A 65 2.28 3.42 10.60
N LYS A 66 1.05 3.32 11.10
CA LYS A 66 -0.03 4.26 10.87
C LYS A 66 -0.60 4.68 12.22
N ASP A 67 -0.73 5.99 12.42
CA ASP A 67 -1.47 6.55 13.54
C ASP A 67 -2.98 6.37 13.29
N LEU A 68 -3.65 5.68 14.20
CA LEU A 68 -5.10 5.44 14.17
C LEU A 68 -5.86 6.47 15.03
N GLY A 69 -5.16 7.43 15.64
CA GLY A 69 -5.72 8.51 16.44
C GLY A 69 -5.58 8.29 17.94
N ARG A 70 -6.06 9.28 18.69
CA ARG A 70 -6.02 9.33 20.16
C ARG A 70 -7.32 8.78 20.76
N TRP A 71 -7.18 7.76 21.60
CA TRP A 71 -8.33 7.02 22.14
C TRP A 71 -8.18 6.77 23.62
N ARG A 72 -9.32 6.60 24.29
CA ARG A 72 -9.42 6.02 25.63
C ARG A 72 -9.42 4.50 25.49
N LEU A 73 -8.49 3.83 26.15
CA LEU A 73 -8.24 2.40 26.02
C LEU A 73 -8.46 1.74 27.38
N VAL A 74 -9.19 0.63 27.39
CA VAL A 74 -9.27 -0.24 28.57
C VAL A 74 -8.12 -1.24 28.50
N ILE A 75 -7.18 -1.17 29.44
CA ILE A 75 -6.02 -2.04 29.48
C ILE A 75 -5.88 -2.76 30.81
N LYS A 76 -5.01 -3.75 30.85
CA LYS A 76 -4.59 -4.44 32.08
C LYS A 76 -3.10 -4.69 32.02
N ASP A 77 -2.42 -4.55 33.14
CA ASP A 77 -1.02 -4.94 33.22
C ASP A 77 -0.87 -6.46 33.11
N SER A 78 0.11 -6.88 32.33
CA SER A 78 0.50 -8.28 32.30
C SER A 78 1.32 -8.61 33.53
N GLN A 79 0.91 -9.62 34.30
CA GLN A 79 1.73 -10.15 35.40
C GLN A 79 2.96 -10.90 34.89
N ASP A 80 2.94 -11.30 33.62
CA ASP A 80 4.05 -11.93 32.93
C ASP A 80 4.77 -10.87 32.08
N THR A 81 6.03 -10.59 32.41
CA THR A 81 6.88 -9.60 31.74
C THR A 81 7.13 -9.93 30.26
N GLN A 82 6.91 -11.18 29.84
CA GLN A 82 7.06 -11.59 28.44
C GLN A 82 5.78 -11.36 27.61
N LYS A 83 4.63 -11.15 28.26
CA LYS A 83 3.35 -10.93 27.58
C LYS A 83 3.06 -9.44 27.43
N LEU A 84 2.60 -9.08 26.24
CA LEU A 84 2.14 -7.73 25.98
C LEU A 84 0.85 -7.44 26.76
N PRO A 85 0.71 -6.24 27.34
CA PRO A 85 -0.53 -5.82 28.00
C PRO A 85 -1.70 -5.89 27.01
N PRO A 86 -2.83 -6.52 27.38
CA PRO A 86 -4.00 -6.57 26.54
C PRO A 86 -4.75 -5.23 26.52
N VAL A 87 -5.18 -4.82 25.32
CA VAL A 87 -6.17 -3.76 25.09
C VAL A 87 -7.52 -4.43 24.85
N PHE A 88 -8.47 -4.18 25.75
CA PHE A 88 -9.80 -4.81 25.72
C PHE A 88 -10.76 -4.05 24.80
N THR A 89 -10.72 -2.73 24.85
CA THR A 89 -11.75 -1.87 24.27
C THR A 89 -11.12 -0.54 23.86
N VAL A 90 -11.54 -0.02 22.70
CA VAL A 90 -11.19 1.31 22.22
C VAL A 90 -12.42 2.22 22.28
N LEU A 91 -12.33 3.28 23.07
CA LEU A 91 -13.39 4.25 23.33
C LEU A 91 -12.95 5.65 22.89
N PRO A 92 -13.89 6.54 22.49
CA PRO A 92 -13.55 7.94 22.27
C PRO A 92 -13.07 8.59 23.58
N ALA A 93 -12.13 9.53 23.44
CA ALA A 93 -11.57 10.23 24.60
C ALA A 93 -12.58 11.19 25.26
N GLU A 94 -13.47 11.80 24.47
CA GLU A 94 -14.35 12.90 24.91
C GLU A 94 -15.84 12.51 24.97
N SER A 95 -16.17 11.23 25.00
CA SER A 95 -17.55 10.74 25.05
C SER A 95 -17.95 10.18 26.41
N ASP A 96 -19.27 10.03 26.61
CA ASP A 96 -19.84 9.33 27.77
C ASP A 96 -19.42 7.85 27.77
N ILE A 97 -18.65 7.47 28.78
CA ILE A 97 -18.00 6.14 28.87
C ILE A 97 -19.03 5.02 28.96
N ARG A 98 -20.12 5.25 29.72
CA ARG A 98 -21.14 4.21 29.95
C ARG A 98 -21.92 3.89 28.69
N THR A 99 -22.36 4.92 27.97
CA THR A 99 -23.09 4.76 26.71
C THR A 99 -22.22 4.03 25.69
N GLU A 100 -20.95 4.41 25.57
CA GLU A 100 -20.04 3.78 24.62
C GLU A 100 -19.66 2.35 25.00
N ALA A 101 -19.48 2.06 26.28
CA ALA A 101 -19.23 0.72 26.78
C ALA A 101 -20.43 -0.22 26.52
N ASN A 102 -21.66 0.27 26.73
CA ASN A 102 -22.88 -0.51 26.48
C ASN A 102 -23.07 -0.81 24.98
N LEU A 103 -22.91 0.18 24.12
CA LEU A 103 -22.98 0.00 22.66
C LEU A 103 -21.96 -1.06 22.20
N THR A 104 -20.73 -0.91 22.67
CA THR A 104 -19.62 -1.78 22.33
C THR A 104 -19.83 -3.23 22.81
N LYS A 105 -20.36 -3.39 24.02
CA LYS A 105 -20.72 -4.69 24.56
C LYS A 105 -21.84 -5.35 23.76
N ALA A 106 -22.90 -4.60 23.44
CA ALA A 106 -24.01 -5.11 22.64
C ALA A 106 -23.53 -5.59 21.25
N LEU A 107 -22.59 -4.87 20.63
CA LEU A 107 -21.99 -5.28 19.37
C LEU A 107 -21.20 -6.59 19.49
N SER A 108 -20.37 -6.72 20.53
CA SER A 108 -19.63 -7.95 20.80
C SER A 108 -20.55 -9.13 21.07
N ASP A 109 -21.60 -8.92 21.87
CA ASP A 109 -22.57 -9.94 22.22
C ASP A 109 -23.31 -10.42 20.95
N ALA A 110 -23.71 -9.49 20.08
CA ALA A 110 -24.39 -9.81 18.81
C ALA A 110 -23.48 -10.56 17.82
N ARG A 111 -22.18 -10.24 17.77
CA ARG A 111 -21.22 -11.03 16.98
C ARG A 111 -20.98 -12.42 17.58
N GLN A 112 -20.89 -12.52 18.91
CA GLN A 112 -20.61 -13.78 19.61
C GLN A 112 -21.82 -14.72 19.67
N SER A 113 -23.05 -14.20 19.60
CA SER A 113 -24.27 -15.00 19.53
C SER A 113 -24.43 -15.75 18.21
N GLY A 114 -23.50 -15.58 17.26
CA GLY A 114 -23.48 -16.29 15.98
C GLY A 114 -24.31 -15.62 14.89
N ASP A 115 -24.66 -14.33 15.04
CA ASP A 115 -25.26 -13.57 13.94
C ASP A 115 -24.20 -13.33 12.86
N SER A 116 -24.25 -14.13 11.80
CA SER A 116 -23.29 -14.11 10.70
C SER A 116 -23.28 -12.79 9.92
N ARG A 117 -24.26 -11.91 10.16
CA ARG A 117 -24.34 -10.58 9.53
C ARG A 117 -23.35 -9.59 10.15
N ILE A 118 -22.99 -9.76 11.41
CA ILE A 118 -22.17 -8.79 12.15
C ILE A 118 -20.68 -9.18 12.05
N THR A 119 -20.11 -8.96 10.87
CA THR A 119 -18.67 -9.13 10.61
C THR A 119 -17.89 -7.84 10.90
N PRO A 120 -16.56 -7.91 11.13
CA PRO A 120 -15.72 -6.71 11.21
C PRO A 120 -15.86 -5.79 10.00
N GLU A 121 -16.03 -6.37 8.80
CA GLU A 121 -16.25 -5.65 7.56
C GLU A 121 -17.61 -4.94 7.55
N PHE A 122 -18.68 -5.60 8.00
CA PHE A 122 -19.99 -4.98 8.15
C PHE A 122 -19.93 -3.80 9.14
N ILE A 123 -19.23 -3.97 10.27
CA ILE A 123 -19.04 -2.91 11.24
C ILE A 123 -18.29 -1.72 10.62
N ARG A 124 -17.24 -1.98 9.83
CA ARG A 124 -16.46 -0.97 9.13
C ARG A 124 -17.26 -0.23 8.05
N ASP A 125 -17.97 -0.97 7.20
CA ASP A 125 -18.57 -0.42 5.99
C ASP A 125 -19.96 0.18 6.24
N VAL A 126 -20.70 -0.36 7.23
CA VAL A 126 -22.09 0.01 7.50
C VAL A 126 -22.22 0.76 8.82
N LEU A 127 -21.75 0.18 9.93
CA LEU A 127 -21.99 0.77 11.26
C LEU A 127 -21.08 1.97 11.56
N HIS A 128 -19.83 1.98 11.07
CA HIS A 128 -18.90 3.07 11.32
C HIS A 128 -19.35 4.41 10.70
N PRO A 129 -19.81 4.48 9.43
CA PRO A 129 -20.40 5.72 8.90
C PRO A 129 -21.59 6.22 9.73
N LEU A 130 -22.51 5.32 10.11
CA LEU A 130 -23.67 5.65 10.95
C LEU A 130 -23.23 6.17 12.32
N TYR A 131 -22.18 5.59 12.90
CA TYR A 131 -21.59 6.05 14.16
C TYR A 131 -20.96 7.45 14.00
N LYS A 132 -20.18 7.69 12.94
CA LYS A 132 -19.54 8.98 12.66
C LYS A 132 -20.54 10.10 12.40
N ASN A 133 -21.65 9.78 11.74
CA ASN A 133 -22.74 10.73 11.47
C ASN A 133 -23.68 10.90 12.68
N GLY A 134 -23.43 10.18 13.78
CA GLY A 134 -24.23 10.25 15.00
C GLY A 134 -25.62 9.64 14.87
N GLN A 135 -25.85 8.76 13.89
CA GLN A 135 -27.08 7.98 13.73
C GLN A 135 -27.06 6.69 14.57
N LEU A 136 -25.86 6.24 14.97
CA LEU A 136 -25.64 5.16 15.92
C LEU A 136 -24.89 5.71 17.13
N ARG A 137 -25.57 5.90 18.27
CA ARG A 137 -24.98 6.48 19.48
C ARG A 137 -24.99 5.51 20.65
N ASN A 138 -26.00 4.66 20.72
CA ASN A 138 -26.25 3.81 21.88
C ASN A 138 -26.72 2.41 21.48
N GLN A 139 -26.91 1.54 22.49
CA GLN A 139 -27.37 0.17 22.28
C GLN A 139 -28.76 0.07 21.65
N GLN A 140 -29.68 0.99 21.97
CA GLN A 140 -31.03 0.99 21.39
C GLN A 140 -30.95 1.25 19.88
N ASP A 141 -30.16 2.25 19.45
CA ASP A 141 -29.97 2.54 18.03
C ASP A 141 -29.40 1.31 17.29
N LEU A 142 -28.46 0.60 17.91
CA LEU A 142 -27.93 -0.65 17.35
C LEU A 142 -29.01 -1.72 17.24
N SER A 143 -29.80 -1.93 18.30
CA SER A 143 -30.91 -2.89 18.29
C SER A 143 -31.95 -2.52 17.25
N ASP A 144 -32.31 -1.25 17.11
CA ASP A 144 -33.28 -0.77 16.11
C ASP A 144 -32.76 -1.01 14.68
N LEU A 145 -31.48 -0.75 14.43
CA LEU A 145 -30.84 -1.03 13.14
C LEU A 145 -30.81 -2.53 12.81
N LEU A 146 -30.61 -3.38 13.81
CA LEU A 146 -30.55 -4.84 13.63
C LEU A 146 -31.94 -5.51 13.58
N ASN A 147 -32.93 -4.94 14.28
CA ASN A 147 -34.31 -5.43 14.35
C ASN A 147 -35.17 -4.95 13.18
N LYS A 148 -34.86 -3.79 12.59
CA LYS A 148 -35.48 -3.35 11.36
C LYS A 148 -35.13 -4.35 10.25
N GLY A 149 -36.11 -5.16 9.85
CA GLY A 149 -36.12 -5.90 8.58
C GLY A 149 -36.09 -5.00 7.34
N GLU A 150 -35.38 -3.86 7.37
CA GLU A 150 -35.11 -2.92 6.28
C GLU A 150 -33.69 -3.15 5.69
N VAL A 151 -33.16 -4.36 5.83
CA VAL A 151 -31.91 -4.77 5.18
C VAL A 151 -32.08 -4.70 3.65
N GLU A 152 -33.27 -4.92 3.09
CA GLU A 152 -33.50 -4.76 1.64
C GLU A 152 -33.38 -3.32 1.14
N GLY A 153 -33.81 -2.32 1.92
CA GLY A 153 -33.73 -0.90 1.54
C GLY A 153 -32.32 -0.33 1.68
N LEU A 154 -31.62 -0.71 2.76
CA LEU A 154 -30.22 -0.33 2.97
C LEU A 154 -29.26 -1.09 2.07
N VAL A 155 -29.52 -2.37 1.74
CA VAL A 155 -28.76 -3.14 0.75
C VAL A 155 -29.02 -2.62 -0.66
N SER A 156 -30.26 -2.29 -1.02
CA SER A 156 -30.54 -1.67 -2.33
C SER A 156 -29.86 -0.31 -2.48
N ALA A 157 -29.92 0.54 -1.44
CA ALA A 157 -29.20 1.82 -1.44
C ALA A 157 -27.67 1.64 -1.40
N LEU A 158 -27.15 0.59 -0.74
CA LEU A 158 -25.73 0.25 -0.77
C LEU A 158 -25.29 -0.29 -2.12
N GLU A 159 -26.11 -1.11 -2.79
CA GLU A 159 -25.86 -1.66 -4.12
C GLU A 159 -25.89 -0.56 -5.16
N GLU A 160 -26.85 0.36 -5.09
CA GLU A 160 -26.93 1.55 -5.94
C GLU A 160 -25.71 2.47 -5.70
N ALA A 161 -25.34 2.72 -4.44
CA ALA A 161 -24.13 3.49 -4.11
C ALA A 161 -22.82 2.75 -4.49
N ASN A 162 -22.80 1.41 -4.45
CA ASN A 162 -21.65 0.61 -4.90
C ASN A 162 -21.54 0.59 -6.42
N GLU A 163 -22.66 0.60 -7.12
CA GLU A 163 -22.69 0.66 -8.57
C GLU A 163 -22.29 2.07 -9.05
N ASP A 164 -22.77 3.13 -8.39
CA ASP A 164 -22.28 4.49 -8.60
C ASP A 164 -20.79 4.62 -8.29
N ARG A 165 -20.32 3.97 -7.20
CA ARG A 165 -18.90 3.93 -6.85
C ARG A 165 -18.07 3.13 -7.86
N LYS A 166 -18.58 2.02 -8.40
CA LYS A 166 -17.93 1.27 -9.49
C LYS A 166 -17.90 2.06 -10.78
N VAL A 167 -18.97 2.78 -11.11
CA VAL A 167 -19.03 3.68 -12.27
C VAL A 167 -18.03 4.81 -12.10
N LEU A 168 -17.93 5.41 -10.91
CA LEU A 168 -16.92 6.41 -10.57
C LEU A 168 -15.51 5.83 -10.62
N LEU A 169 -15.26 4.64 -10.08
CA LEU A 169 -13.95 3.98 -10.14
C LEU A 169 -13.56 3.57 -11.56
N ALA A 170 -14.52 3.09 -12.35
CA ALA A 170 -14.31 2.80 -13.77
C ALA A 170 -14.03 4.09 -14.54
N ARG A 171 -14.73 5.19 -14.21
CA ARG A 171 -14.49 6.51 -14.80
C ARG A 171 -13.15 7.09 -14.37
N ILE A 172 -12.75 6.92 -13.11
CA ILE A 172 -11.42 7.29 -12.60
C ILE A 172 -10.37 6.46 -13.32
N SER A 173 -10.54 5.14 -13.45
CA SER A 173 -9.60 4.29 -14.18
C SER A 173 -9.53 4.63 -15.68
N GLU A 174 -10.65 5.01 -16.30
CA GLU A 174 -10.70 5.51 -17.68
C GLU A 174 -10.03 6.89 -17.82
N LEU A 175 -10.19 7.76 -16.82
CA LEU A 175 -9.53 9.07 -16.75
C LEU A 175 -8.04 8.92 -16.48
N GLU A 176 -7.62 8.02 -15.59
CA GLU A 176 -6.22 7.67 -15.32
C GLU A 176 -5.58 6.99 -16.54
N ALA A 177 -6.32 6.17 -17.29
CA ALA A 177 -5.85 5.62 -18.56
C ALA A 177 -5.71 6.71 -19.63
N LYS A 178 -6.66 7.66 -19.70
CA LYS A 178 -6.55 8.83 -20.59
C LYS A 178 -5.42 9.76 -20.18
N GLU A 179 -5.22 9.99 -18.89
CA GLU A 179 -4.13 10.78 -18.32
C GLU A 179 -2.80 10.06 -18.53
N ALA A 180 -2.72 8.73 -18.43
CA ALA A 180 -1.54 7.95 -18.77
C ALA A 180 -1.24 7.93 -20.28
N VAL A 181 -2.27 7.95 -21.13
CA VAL A 181 -2.11 8.16 -22.59
C VAL A 181 -1.66 9.60 -22.86
N GLN A 182 -2.22 10.58 -22.16
CA GLN A 182 -1.86 11.98 -22.28
C GLN A 182 -0.48 12.28 -21.71
N ASP A 183 -0.03 11.58 -20.66
CA ASP A 183 1.33 11.56 -20.13
C ASP A 183 2.28 10.80 -21.05
N GLN A 184 1.82 9.74 -21.73
CA GLN A 184 2.57 9.10 -22.82
C GLN A 184 2.70 10.02 -24.04
N GLU A 185 1.68 10.82 -24.34
CA GLU A 185 1.72 11.82 -25.41
C GLU A 185 2.57 13.04 -25.00
N MET A 186 2.45 13.54 -23.78
CA MET A 186 3.28 14.61 -23.22
C MET A 186 4.74 14.18 -23.04
N SER A 187 5.01 12.90 -22.75
CA SER A 187 6.37 12.34 -22.76
C SER A 187 6.91 12.09 -24.16
N LYS A 188 6.06 11.90 -25.18
CA LYS A 188 6.47 12.00 -26.59
C LYS A 188 6.83 13.44 -27.00
N VAL A 189 6.21 14.45 -26.37
CA VAL A 189 6.47 15.88 -26.69
C VAL A 189 7.82 16.38 -26.12
N ASN A 190 8.45 15.68 -25.18
CA ASN A 190 9.71 16.11 -24.57
C ASN A 190 11.00 15.72 -25.33
N TYR A 191 10.91 15.16 -26.54
CA TYR A 191 12.08 14.81 -27.36
C TYR A 191 12.27 15.68 -28.61
N GLU A 192 11.49 16.75 -28.78
CA GLU A 192 11.53 17.58 -30.00
C GLU A 192 12.88 18.27 -30.27
N ASN A 193 13.87 18.18 -29.38
CA ASN A 193 15.23 18.69 -29.60
C ASN A 193 16.35 17.80 -29.02
N GLN A 194 16.11 16.53 -28.71
CA GLN A 194 17.17 15.60 -28.29
C GLN A 194 17.58 14.71 -29.47
N VAL A 195 18.82 14.88 -29.95
CA VAL A 195 19.43 13.96 -30.93
C VAL A 195 19.78 12.68 -30.18
N ILE A 196 18.92 11.66 -30.29
CA ILE A 196 19.19 10.32 -29.78
C ILE A 196 19.98 9.58 -30.86
N ASP A 197 21.26 9.36 -30.61
CA ASP A 197 22.09 8.54 -31.48
C ASP A 197 21.69 7.06 -31.31
N VAL A 198 21.59 6.35 -32.43
CA VAL A 198 21.27 4.93 -32.47
C VAL A 198 22.36 4.16 -33.19
N THR A 199 22.59 2.91 -32.81
CA THR A 199 23.53 2.05 -33.54
C THR A 199 22.98 1.68 -34.93
N ASP A 200 23.86 1.21 -35.81
CA ASP A 200 23.43 0.46 -36.98
C ASP A 200 22.64 -0.79 -36.55
N GLY A 201 21.74 -1.23 -37.42
CA GLY A 201 21.01 -2.48 -37.23
C GLY A 201 21.97 -3.67 -37.29
N ALA A 202 21.83 -4.61 -36.36
CA ALA A 202 22.62 -5.85 -36.35
C ALA A 202 21.85 -6.98 -35.66
N ILE A 203 22.24 -8.23 -35.91
CA ILE A 203 21.63 -9.38 -35.24
C ILE A 203 22.15 -9.45 -33.80
N LEU A 204 21.26 -9.62 -32.82
CA LEU A 204 21.65 -9.85 -31.43
C LEU A 204 22.13 -11.30 -31.26
N GLU A 205 23.44 -11.50 -31.11
CA GLU A 205 24.05 -12.83 -31.02
C GLU A 205 24.03 -13.38 -29.60
N ASP A 206 24.34 -12.54 -28.60
CA ASP A 206 24.39 -12.99 -27.21
C ASP A 206 24.01 -11.90 -26.21
N ALA A 207 23.53 -12.34 -25.04
CA ALA A 207 23.18 -11.47 -23.93
C ALA A 207 23.49 -12.18 -22.61
N LYS A 208 24.35 -11.59 -21.78
CA LYS A 208 24.81 -12.19 -20.52
C LYS A 208 25.08 -11.15 -19.45
N VAL A 209 25.14 -11.59 -18.19
CA VAL A 209 25.64 -10.74 -17.09
C VAL A 209 27.15 -10.90 -17.00
N VAL A 210 27.87 -9.79 -17.00
CA VAL A 210 29.31 -9.77 -16.75
C VAL A 210 29.62 -8.91 -15.53
N THR A 211 30.58 -9.38 -14.74
CA THR A 211 31.15 -8.62 -13.64
C THR A 211 32.46 -8.02 -14.12
N ILE A 212 32.59 -6.69 -14.01
CA ILE A 212 33.81 -5.96 -14.36
C ILE A 212 34.40 -5.40 -13.08
N ASP A 213 35.66 -5.75 -12.80
CA ASP A 213 36.41 -5.20 -11.68
C ASP A 213 36.78 -3.74 -11.94
N ARG A 214 36.43 -2.88 -10.99
CA ARG A 214 36.75 -1.46 -11.01
C ARG A 214 37.46 -1.06 -9.73
N GLN A 215 38.09 0.12 -9.73
CA GLN A 215 38.79 0.66 -8.55
C GLN A 215 37.90 0.77 -7.29
N ARG A 216 36.56 0.86 -7.45
CA ARG A 216 35.59 0.91 -6.34
C ARG A 216 34.94 -0.45 -6.03
N GLY A 217 35.47 -1.53 -6.58
CA GLY A 217 34.95 -2.89 -6.43
C GLY A 217 34.25 -3.45 -7.69
N PRO A 218 33.96 -4.76 -7.70
CA PRO A 218 33.29 -5.43 -8.80
C PRO A 218 31.90 -4.86 -9.04
N THR A 219 31.55 -4.60 -10.31
CA THR A 219 30.21 -4.14 -10.70
C THR A 219 29.64 -5.04 -11.79
N GLN A 220 28.37 -5.39 -11.68
CA GLN A 220 27.66 -6.21 -12.67
C GLN A 220 27.04 -5.34 -13.78
N TYR A 221 26.99 -5.89 -14.98
CA TYR A 221 26.40 -5.28 -16.17
C TYR A 221 25.68 -6.35 -17.00
N THR A 222 24.63 -5.96 -17.70
CA THR A 222 24.13 -6.71 -18.86
C THR A 222 25.03 -6.37 -20.05
N GLN A 223 25.68 -7.37 -20.62
CA GLN A 223 26.42 -7.28 -21.87
C GLN A 223 25.62 -7.91 -23.00
N ILE A 224 25.57 -7.22 -24.14
CA ILE A 224 25.10 -7.76 -25.40
C ILE A 224 26.20 -7.81 -26.45
N GLU A 225 26.10 -8.77 -27.36
CA GLU A 225 26.99 -8.95 -28.50
C GLU A 225 26.16 -8.92 -29.78
N LEU A 226 26.53 -8.04 -30.70
CA LEU A 226 25.87 -7.85 -31.99
C LEU A 226 26.72 -8.44 -33.11
N SER A 227 26.09 -8.88 -34.20
CA SER A 227 26.74 -9.54 -35.33
C SER A 227 27.73 -8.66 -36.11
N ASN A 228 27.69 -7.35 -35.90
CA ASN A 228 28.68 -6.40 -36.42
C ASN A 228 29.94 -6.30 -35.52
N GLY A 229 30.04 -7.15 -34.50
CA GLY A 229 31.15 -7.18 -33.53
C GLY A 229 31.03 -6.20 -32.38
N LEU A 230 29.95 -5.41 -32.29
CA LEU A 230 29.73 -4.48 -31.19
C LEU A 230 29.37 -5.21 -29.90
N LYS A 231 30.06 -4.83 -28.83
CA LYS A 231 29.79 -5.27 -27.46
C LYS A 231 29.32 -4.10 -26.64
N LEU A 232 28.08 -4.14 -26.18
CA LEU A 232 27.45 -3.02 -25.47
C LEU A 232 27.12 -3.42 -24.04
N LEU A 233 27.21 -2.46 -23.12
CA LEU A 233 27.00 -2.68 -21.68
C LEU A 233 25.87 -1.78 -21.15
N LYS A 234 25.08 -2.34 -20.22
CA LYS A 234 24.10 -1.59 -19.43
C LYS A 234 24.18 -1.98 -17.96
N LYS A 235 24.20 -0.97 -17.08
CA LYS A 235 24.34 -1.14 -15.62
C LYS A 235 23.00 -1.28 -14.90
N TRP A 236 22.00 -0.53 -15.34
CA TRP A 236 20.74 -0.37 -14.62
C TRP A 236 19.72 -1.43 -15.06
N ASP A 237 18.85 -1.83 -14.13
CA ASP A 237 17.78 -2.80 -14.38
C ASP A 237 18.25 -4.10 -15.02
N ILE A 238 19.35 -4.67 -14.51
CA ILE A 238 20.01 -5.88 -15.06
C ILE A 238 19.02 -7.03 -15.30
N PRO A 239 18.13 -7.42 -14.36
CA PRO A 239 17.20 -8.53 -14.58
C PRO A 239 16.22 -8.26 -15.73
N LYS A 240 15.69 -7.04 -15.81
CA LYS A 240 14.71 -6.63 -16.83
C LYS A 240 15.37 -6.49 -18.21
N THR A 241 16.54 -5.87 -18.25
CA THR A 241 17.32 -5.68 -19.48
C THR A 241 17.80 -7.01 -20.04
N LEU A 242 18.30 -7.91 -19.18
CA LEU A 242 18.73 -9.24 -19.59
C LEU A 242 17.56 -10.05 -20.14
N ALA A 243 16.40 -10.05 -19.47
CA ALA A 243 15.21 -10.75 -19.95
C ALA A 243 14.77 -10.24 -21.33
N LYS A 244 14.78 -8.92 -21.54
CA LYS A 244 14.48 -8.31 -22.84
C LYS A 244 15.50 -8.71 -23.92
N ALA A 245 16.79 -8.66 -23.61
CA ALA A 245 17.85 -9.06 -24.55
C ALA A 245 17.78 -10.55 -24.91
N ILE A 246 17.52 -11.43 -23.94
CA ILE A 246 17.34 -12.87 -24.18
C ILE A 246 16.15 -13.12 -25.11
N ALA A 247 15.03 -12.41 -24.90
CA ALA A 247 13.84 -12.52 -25.77
C ALA A 247 14.10 -12.02 -27.20
N LEU A 248 15.12 -11.17 -27.39
CA LEU A 248 15.51 -10.60 -28.68
C LEU A 248 16.68 -11.33 -29.35
N LYS A 249 17.22 -12.38 -28.73
CA LYS A 249 18.36 -13.13 -29.27
C LYS A 249 18.01 -13.74 -30.63
N GLY A 250 18.92 -13.57 -31.59
CA GLY A 250 18.76 -14.00 -32.99
C GLY A 250 17.93 -13.06 -33.86
N LYS A 251 17.41 -11.96 -33.34
CA LYS A 251 16.64 -10.97 -34.10
C LYS A 251 17.52 -9.81 -34.55
N TYR A 252 17.09 -9.13 -35.62
CA TYR A 252 17.70 -7.88 -36.05
C TYR A 252 17.26 -6.76 -35.11
N VAL A 253 18.23 -6.11 -34.46
CA VAL A 253 17.99 -5.14 -33.40
C VAL A 253 18.77 -3.84 -33.62
N ARG A 254 18.28 -2.78 -32.97
CA ARG A 254 18.96 -1.50 -32.79
C ARG A 254 19.05 -1.15 -31.33
N THR A 255 20.05 -0.37 -30.96
CA THR A 255 20.16 0.16 -29.60
C THR A 255 20.29 1.68 -29.59
N THR A 256 19.72 2.31 -28.56
CA THR A 256 19.94 3.73 -28.28
C THR A 256 21.24 3.89 -27.50
N VAL A 257 22.09 4.82 -27.94
CA VAL A 257 23.41 5.06 -27.36
C VAL A 257 23.42 6.45 -26.74
N TRP A 258 23.91 6.55 -25.51
CA TRP A 258 24.05 7.85 -24.85
C TRP A 258 25.43 8.44 -25.17
N ASN A 259 25.46 9.48 -26.00
CA ASN A 259 26.41 10.56 -25.79
C ASN A 259 25.75 11.62 -24.91
N LYS A 260 26.42 12.02 -23.84
CA LYS A 260 25.88 13.06 -22.94
C LYS A 260 25.97 14.41 -23.66
N VAL A 261 24.86 15.14 -23.77
CA VAL A 261 24.86 16.53 -24.27
C VAL A 261 25.76 17.38 -23.34
N GLY A 262 26.83 17.96 -23.88
CA GLY A 262 27.72 18.91 -23.17
C GLY A 262 29.16 18.45 -22.85
N SER A 263 29.64 17.31 -23.31
CA SER A 263 31.04 16.90 -23.12
C SER A 263 32.03 17.72 -23.96
N LYS A 264 33.04 18.34 -23.32
CA LYS A 264 34.09 19.13 -23.98
C LYS A 264 35.12 18.26 -24.70
N PRO A 265 35.80 18.76 -25.75
CA PRO A 265 36.61 17.96 -26.69
C PRO A 265 38.00 17.50 -26.18
N THR A 266 38.39 17.80 -24.94
CA THR A 266 39.83 17.78 -24.57
C THR A 266 40.33 16.61 -23.74
N ASP A 267 39.49 15.70 -23.27
CA ASP A 267 40.00 14.47 -22.66
C ASP A 267 40.00 13.34 -23.70
N ARG A 268 41.05 13.39 -24.53
CA ARG A 268 41.56 12.23 -25.27
C ARG A 268 41.90 11.15 -24.25
N ASP A 269 40.93 10.28 -23.96
CA ASP A 269 41.08 8.91 -23.46
C ASP A 269 39.76 8.51 -22.81
N TYR A 270 38.81 7.89 -23.54
CA TYR A 270 37.88 6.85 -23.02
C TYR A 270 36.84 6.38 -24.06
N TRP A 271 37.24 6.22 -25.33
CA TRP A 271 36.39 5.58 -26.35
C TRP A 271 37.14 4.44 -27.03
N LYS A 272 37.02 3.26 -26.43
CA LYS A 272 37.43 1.95 -26.98
C LYS A 272 36.42 0.90 -26.49
N PRO A 273 36.31 -0.25 -27.18
CA PRO A 273 35.06 -0.96 -27.46
C PRO A 273 34.30 -1.34 -26.18
N THR A 274 33.25 -0.59 -25.89
CA THR A 274 32.15 -0.88 -24.93
C THR A 274 31.22 0.33 -24.89
N ALA A 275 30.53 0.59 -26.00
CA ALA A 275 29.52 1.65 -26.02
C ALA A 275 28.35 1.27 -25.10
N TRP A 276 27.85 2.24 -24.35
CA TRP A 276 26.75 2.04 -23.41
C TRP A 276 25.43 2.11 -24.16
N PHE A 277 24.55 1.14 -23.93
CA PHE A 277 23.22 1.18 -24.50
C PHE A 277 22.17 1.43 -23.42
N GLU A 278 21.11 2.16 -23.77
CA GLU A 278 19.97 2.38 -22.88
C GLU A 278 18.86 1.37 -23.12
N ASP A 279 18.52 1.14 -24.39
CA ASP A 279 17.49 0.18 -24.74
C ASP A 279 17.81 -0.58 -26.04
N ILE A 280 17.12 -1.72 -26.24
CA ILE A 280 17.25 -2.61 -27.40
C ILE A 280 15.86 -2.76 -28.03
N TYR A 281 15.78 -2.57 -29.35
CA TYR A 281 14.54 -2.63 -30.12
C TYR A 281 14.70 -3.61 -31.29
N GLU A 282 13.68 -4.42 -31.55
CA GLU A 282 13.60 -5.26 -32.75
C GLU A 282 13.22 -4.40 -33.96
N ILE A 283 13.95 -4.56 -35.05
CA ILE A 283 13.62 -3.95 -36.34
C ILE A 283 12.85 -5.00 -37.15
N LYS A 284 11.56 -4.74 -37.41
CA LYS A 284 10.66 -5.69 -38.09
C LYS A 284 10.67 -5.55 -39.62
N ASP A 285 11.07 -4.39 -40.13
CA ASP A 285 11.11 -4.07 -41.57
C ASP A 285 12.56 -3.85 -42.04
N ILE A 286 13.24 -4.94 -42.39
CA ILE A 286 14.64 -4.91 -42.90
C ILE A 286 14.72 -4.17 -44.25
N ALA A 287 13.64 -4.20 -45.05
CA ALA A 287 13.59 -3.63 -46.40
C ALA A 287 13.63 -2.10 -46.47
N ALA A 288 13.37 -1.39 -45.37
CA ALA A 288 13.37 0.08 -45.35
C ALA A 288 14.76 0.69 -45.08
N GLU A 289 15.73 -0.11 -44.63
CA GLU A 289 17.04 0.40 -44.16
C GLU A 289 18.16 0.35 -45.18
N GLU A 290 18.13 -0.56 -46.16
CA GLU A 290 19.11 -0.56 -47.27
C GLU A 290 18.95 0.64 -48.24
N SER A 291 17.98 1.52 -47.98
CA SER A 291 17.66 2.69 -48.82
C SER A 291 17.92 4.05 -48.15
N ARG A 292 18.56 4.09 -46.98
CA ARG A 292 19.03 5.31 -46.30
C ARG A 292 20.55 5.31 -46.18
#